data_AF-A0A519QDA8-F1
#
_entry.id   AF-A0A519QDA8-F1
#
_cell.length_a   1.000
_cell.length_b   1.000
_cell.length_c   1.000
_cell.angle_alpha   90.00
_cell.angle_beta   90.00
_cell.angle_gamma   90.00
#
_symmetry.space_group_name_H-M   'P 1'
#
loop_
_entity.id
_entity.type
_entity.pdbx_description
1 polymer ?
#
loop_
_entity_poly.entity_id
_entity_poly.type
_entity_poly.pdbx_seq_one_letter_code
_entity_poly.pdbx_strand_id
1 'polypeptide(L)'
;DVLKSVSRTMPACQTPPERELNKRARQCLSAYANMEELIKIGAYRTGADPIVDRAIALNPALEAFLGQDKDDTTRLADAFARLEGILNQGMVTN
;
A
#
# COMPACT_ATOMS: atom_id res chain seq x y z
N ASP A 1 -8.34 0.23 10.93
CA ASP A 1 -6.87 0.08 10.79
C ASP A 1 -6.56 -1.21 10.06
N VAL A 2 -6.01 -1.10 8.84
CA VAL A 2 -5.71 -2.25 7.96
C VAL A 2 -4.53 -3.07 8.47
N LEU A 3 -3.50 -2.44 9.05
CA LEU A 3 -2.33 -3.13 9.57
C LEU A 3 -2.67 -4.00 10.78
N LYS A 4 -3.65 -3.57 11.59
CA LYS A 4 -4.17 -4.34 12.73
C LYS A 4 -5.21 -5.41 12.36
N SER A 5 -5.66 -5.44 11.11
CA SER A 5 -6.68 -6.38 10.63
C SER A 5 -6.05 -7.55 9.88
N VAL A 6 -6.50 -8.77 10.18
CA VAL A 6 -6.06 -9.99 9.47
C VAL A 6 -7.26 -10.90 9.17
N SER A 7 -7.32 -11.42 7.95
CA SER A 7 -8.28 -12.46 7.58
C SER A 7 -7.59 -13.82 7.57
N ARG A 8 -8.08 -14.75 8.39
CA ARG A 8 -7.53 -16.11 8.51
C ARG A 8 -7.81 -16.99 7.29
N THR A 9 -8.83 -16.65 6.50
CA THR A 9 -9.20 -17.38 5.28
C THR A 9 -8.51 -16.83 4.04
N MET A 10 -8.08 -15.56 4.07
CA MET A 10 -7.43 -14.88 2.94
C MET A 10 -6.29 -15.67 2.27
N PRO A 11 -5.38 -16.37 2.99
CA PRO A 11 -4.32 -17.13 2.34
C PRO A 11 -4.83 -18.22 1.37
N ALA A 12 -6.01 -18.78 1.63
CA ALA A 12 -6.64 -19.81 0.79
C ALA A 12 -7.52 -19.22 -0.33
N CYS A 13 -7.84 -17.93 -0.27
CA CYS A 13 -8.72 -17.25 -1.22
C CYS A 13 -7.96 -16.43 -2.28
N GLN A 14 -6.63 -16.34 -2.19
CA GLN A 14 -5.80 -15.52 -3.07
C GLN A 14 -4.96 -16.37 -4.01
N THR A 15 -4.86 -15.94 -5.24
CA THR A 15 -3.84 -16.41 -6.19
C THR A 15 -2.45 -15.94 -5.74
N PRO A 16 -1.37 -16.57 -6.19
CA PRO A 16 -0.01 -16.14 -5.85
C PRO A 16 0.31 -14.67 -6.21
N PRO A 17 -0.08 -14.13 -7.38
CA PRO A 17 0.14 -12.71 -7.71
C PRO A 17 -0.60 -11.75 -6.77
N GLU A 18 -1.86 -12.03 -6.46
CA GLU A 18 -2.69 -11.23 -5.54
C GLU A 18 -2.10 -11.21 -4.13
N ARG A 19 -1.55 -12.34 -3.67
CA ARG A 19 -0.87 -12.43 -2.38
C ARG A 19 0.37 -11.55 -2.33
N GLU A 20 1.18 -11.55 -3.40
CA GLU A 20 2.37 -10.71 -3.47
C GLU A 20 2.03 -9.21 -3.53
N LEU A 21 0.99 -8.83 -4.28
CA LEU A 21 0.48 -7.45 -4.27
C LEU A 21 0.06 -7.01 -2.86
N ASN A 22 -0.70 -7.84 -2.14
CA ASN A 22 -1.10 -7.54 -0.76
C ASN A 22 0.10 -7.41 0.19
N LYS A 23 1.09 -8.28 0.04
CA LYS A 23 2.32 -8.22 0.83
C LYS A 23 3.08 -6.91 0.59
N ARG A 24 3.30 -6.54 -0.68
CA ARG A 24 3.95 -5.28 -1.07
C ARG A 24 3.20 -4.06 -0.52
N ALA A 25 1.87 -4.04 -0.66
CA ALA A 25 1.04 -2.96 -0.12
C ALA A 25 1.19 -2.82 1.40
N ARG A 26 1.11 -3.93 2.13
CA ARG A 26 1.31 -3.94 3.60
C ARG A 26 2.71 -3.49 4.01
N GLN A 27 3.74 -3.85 3.25
CA GLN A 27 5.11 -3.40 3.50
C GLN A 27 5.23 -1.87 3.36
N CYS A 28 4.65 -1.28 2.32
CA CYS A 28 4.63 0.18 2.15
C CYS A 28 3.85 0.87 3.28
N LEU A 29 2.64 0.42 3.58
CA LEU A 29 1.83 0.97 4.67
C LEU A 29 2.56 0.87 6.03
N SER A 30 3.21 -0.27 6.30
CA SER A 30 3.97 -0.46 7.54
C SER A 30 5.22 0.42 7.60
N ALA A 31 5.95 0.59 6.50
CA ALA A 31 7.13 1.44 6.46
C ALA A 31 6.76 2.92 6.69
N TYR A 32 5.65 3.38 6.09
CA TYR A 32 5.12 4.71 6.37
C TYR A 32 4.69 4.85 7.82
N ALA A 33 3.86 3.93 8.33
CA ALA A 33 3.36 3.99 9.71
C ALA A 33 4.49 4.01 10.76
N ASN A 34 5.55 3.24 10.54
CA ASN A 34 6.71 3.20 11.44
C ASN A 34 7.50 4.53 11.46
N MET A 35 7.42 5.32 10.39
CA MET A 35 8.14 6.58 10.23
C MET A 35 7.24 7.82 10.32
N GLU A 36 5.93 7.62 10.48
CA GLU A 36 4.91 8.66 10.32
C GLU A 36 5.16 9.86 11.23
N GLU A 37 5.54 9.62 12.49
CA GLU A 37 5.84 10.69 13.44
C GLU A 37 7.04 11.54 12.98
N LEU A 38 8.13 10.88 12.58
CA LEU A 38 9.34 11.56 12.09
C LEU A 38 9.06 12.37 10.82
N ILE A 39 8.20 11.85 9.94
CA ILE A 39 7.75 12.54 8.73
C ILE A 39 6.92 13.78 9.11
N LYS A 40 5.95 13.63 10.02
CA LYS A 40 5.04 14.71 10.46
C LYS A 40 5.77 15.88 11.10
N ILE A 41 6.79 15.62 11.91
CA ILE A 41 7.59 16.67 12.56
C ILE A 41 8.74 17.20 11.67
N GLY A 42 8.87 16.70 10.44
CA GLY A 42 9.93 17.11 9.50
C GLY A 42 11.33 16.60 9.85
N ALA A 43 11.46 15.60 10.72
CA ALA A 43 12.73 15.01 11.12
C ALA A 43 13.24 13.92 10.16
N TYR A 44 12.37 13.39 9.29
CA TYR A 44 12.79 12.46 8.24
C TYR A 44 13.44 13.20 7.07
N ARG A 45 14.62 12.74 6.64
CA ARG A 45 15.34 13.28 5.49
C ARG A 45 15.14 12.38 4.27
N THR A 46 14.60 12.94 3.19
CA THR A 46 14.47 12.24 1.90
C THR A 46 15.81 11.67 1.42
N GLY A 47 15.79 10.44 0.91
CA GLY A 47 16.97 9.71 0.46
C GLY A 47 17.70 8.96 1.59
N ALA A 48 17.23 9.04 2.83
CA ALA A 48 17.84 8.32 3.96
C ALA A 48 17.53 6.82 3.92
N ASP A 49 16.34 6.44 3.43
CA ASP A 49 15.95 5.04 3.28
C ASP A 49 15.01 4.93 2.06
N PRO A 50 15.44 4.27 0.97
CA PRO A 50 14.65 4.14 -0.25
C PRO A 50 13.33 3.40 -0.05
N ILE A 51 13.19 2.55 0.98
CA ILE A 51 11.92 1.89 1.32
C ILE A 51 10.95 2.92 1.91
N VAL A 52 11.42 3.76 2.82
CA VAL A 52 10.60 4.80 3.46
C VAL A 52 10.27 5.90 2.45
N ASP A 53 11.22 6.32 1.62
CA ASP A 53 10.97 7.28 0.54
C ASP A 53 9.87 6.78 -0.41
N ARG A 54 9.93 5.50 -0.80
CA ARG A 54 8.89 4.87 -1.60
C ARG A 54 7.56 4.81 -0.85
N ALA A 55 7.57 4.46 0.43
CA ALA A 55 6.36 4.43 1.24
C ALA A 55 5.71 5.81 1.33
N ILE A 56 6.48 6.87 1.56
CA ILE A 56 6.03 8.27 1.54
C ILE A 56 5.39 8.62 0.20
N ALA A 57 6.06 8.28 -0.91
CA ALA A 57 5.55 8.59 -2.25
C ALA A 57 4.23 7.86 -2.56
N LEU A 58 4.07 6.62 -2.12
CA LEU A 58 2.88 5.81 -2.39
C LEU A 58 1.74 6.02 -1.39
N ASN A 59 2.02 6.53 -0.19
CA ASN A 59 1.05 6.62 0.90
C ASN A 59 -0.25 7.35 0.51
N PRO A 60 -0.22 8.52 -0.17
CA PRO A 60 -1.46 9.22 -0.54
C PRO A 60 -2.38 8.39 -1.45
N ALA A 61 -1.80 7.65 -2.41
CA ALA A 61 -2.55 6.81 -3.33
C ALA A 61 -3.08 5.54 -2.64
N LEU A 62 -2.31 4.96 -1.72
CA LEU A 62 -2.74 3.81 -0.93
C LEU A 62 -3.87 4.18 0.04
N GLU A 63 -3.80 5.33 0.72
CA GLU A 63 -4.88 5.82 1.57
C GLU A 63 -6.16 6.08 0.77
N ALA A 64 -6.05 6.72 -0.41
CA ALA A 64 -7.18 6.91 -1.31
C ALA A 64 -7.76 5.58 -1.84
N PHE A 65 -6.93 4.55 -2.03
CA PHE A 65 -7.39 3.21 -2.41
C PHE A 65 -8.17 2.51 -1.30
N LEU A 66 -7.78 2.73 -0.04
CA LEU A 66 -8.47 2.17 1.13
C LEU A 66 -9.78 2.90 1.44
N GLY A 67 -9.91 4.15 1.00
CA GLY A 67 -11.16 4.91 1.03
C GLY A 67 -12.18 4.36 0.03
N GLN A 68 -13.42 4.18 0.48
CA GLN A 68 -14.54 3.77 -0.36
C GLN A 68 -15.83 4.38 0.19
N ASP A 69 -16.62 5.05 -0.64
CA ASP A 69 -17.93 5.56 -0.25
C ASP A 69 -18.96 4.42 -0.13
N LYS A 70 -20.00 4.64 0.66
CA LYS A 70 -21.03 3.61 0.93
C LYS A 70 -21.75 3.11 -0.34
N ASP A 71 -21.82 3.95 -1.37
CA ASP A 71 -22.51 3.67 -2.63
C ASP A 71 -21.52 3.20 -3.72
N ASP A 72 -20.22 3.18 -3.43
CA ASP A 72 -19.20 2.72 -4.37
C ASP A 72 -19.13 1.20 -4.42
N THR A 73 -19.07 0.66 -5.65
CA THR A 73 -18.84 -0.77 -5.87
C THR A 73 -17.60 -0.96 -6.73
N THR A 74 -16.66 -1.77 -6.25
CA THR A 74 -15.44 -2.15 -6.99
C THR A 74 -15.41 -3.66 -7.17
N ARG A 75 -15.25 -4.13 -8.42
CA ARG A 75 -15.05 -5.56 -8.68
C ARG A 75 -13.66 -5.98 -8.19
N LEU A 76 -13.52 -7.23 -7.75
CA LEU A 76 -12.25 -7.75 -7.20
C LEU A 76 -11.07 -7.55 -8.17
N ALA A 77 -11.26 -7.87 -9.45
CA ALA A 77 -10.23 -7.71 -10.47
C ALA A 77 -9.79 -6.24 -10.63
N ASP A 78 -10.75 -5.30 -10.58
CA ASP A 78 -10.44 -3.87 -10.69
C ASP A 78 -9.68 -3.37 -9.45
N ALA A 79 -10.01 -3.90 -8.26
CA ALA A 79 -9.28 -3.56 -7.04
C ALA A 79 -7.82 -3.99 -7.12
N PHE A 80 -7.54 -5.20 -7.61
CA PHE A 80 -6.17 -5.68 -7.79
C PHE A 80 -5.42 -4.90 -8.87
N ALA A 81 -6.05 -4.60 -10.01
CA ALA A 81 -5.44 -3.79 -11.07
C ALA A 81 -5.11 -2.38 -10.58
N ARG A 82 -6.00 -1.75 -9.81
CA ARG A 82 -5.76 -0.43 -9.18
C ARG A 82 -4.59 -0.50 -8.19
N LEU A 83 -4.58 -1.51 -7.31
CA LEU A 83 -3.52 -1.69 -6.33
C LEU A 83 -2.15 -1.90 -6.99
N GLU A 84 -2.10 -2.75 -8.03
CA GLU A 84 -0.89 -2.96 -8.82
C GLU A 84 -0.41 -1.67 -9.50
N GLY A 85 -1.34 -0.93 -10.12
CA GLY A 85 -1.04 0.37 -10.73
C GLY A 85 -0.41 1.35 -9.74
N ILE A 86 -0.91 1.42 -8.50
CA ILE A 86 -0.32 2.23 -7.43
C ILE A 86 1.08 1.72 -7.07
N LEU A 87 1.24 0.42 -6.84
CA LEU A 87 2.51 -0.16 -6.41
C LEU A 87 3.61 -0.09 -7.46
N ASN A 88 3.27 0.06 -8.73
CA ASN A 88 4.21 0.18 -9.84
C ASN A 88 4.55 1.63 -10.20
N GLN A 89 3.94 2.64 -9.56
CA GLN A 89 4.34 4.04 -9.75
C GLN A 89 5.83 4.22 -9.41
N GLY A 90 6.57 4.90 -10.29
CA GLY A 90 8.00 5.12 -10.15
C GLY A 90 8.89 3.89 -10.41
N MET A 91 8.31 2.73 -10.74
CA MET A 91 9.09 1.62 -11.33
C MET A 91 9.23 1.87 -12.82
N VAL A 92 10.44 2.26 -13.26
CA VAL A 92 10.75 2.27 -14.69
C VAL A 92 10.63 0.84 -15.19
N THR A 93 9.64 0.57 -16.02
CA THR A 93 9.52 -0.71 -16.71
C THR A 93 10.51 -0.64 -17.87
N ASN A 94 11.58 -1.44 -17.80
CA ASN A 94 12.55 -1.57 -18.88
C ASN A 94 12.01 -2.45 -20.00
#